data_AF-A0A4Y5QS58-F1
#
_entry.id   AF-A0A4Y5QS58-F1
#
_cell.length_a   1.000
_cell.length_b   1.000
_cell.length_c   1.000
_cell.angle_alpha   90.00
_cell.angle_beta   90.00
_cell.angle_gamma   90.00
#
_symmetry.space_group_name_H-M   'P 1'
#
loop_
_entity.id
_entity.type
_entity.pdbx_description
1 polymer ?
#
loop_
_entity_poly.entity_id
_entity_poly.type
_entity_poly.pdbx_seq_one_letter_code
_entity_poly.pdbx_strand_id
1 'polypeptide(L)'
;MAPKYKLTYFNVTGRAEPIRYLFAYAGQEYEDHRIGHEAWPQFKSETPFGKLPILEIDGKRVSQSVAIARYLAKQFGLLGKNDWEALQADSLIDALGDYEACGMRLFKEENPEKIAAIKKRASVLP
;
A
#
# COMPACT_ATOMS: atom_id res chain seq x y z
N MET A 1 22.68 8.32 -14.24
CA MET A 1 22.19 6.93 -14.24
C MET A 1 20.77 6.95 -13.73
N ALA A 2 19.87 6.11 -14.26
CA ALA A 2 18.53 5.98 -13.71
C ALA A 2 18.61 5.41 -12.27
N PRO A 3 17.75 5.84 -11.34
CA PRO A 3 17.73 5.34 -9.97
C PRO A 3 17.43 3.84 -9.95
N LYS A 4 18.10 3.10 -9.05
CA LYS A 4 17.84 1.67 -8.83
C LYS A 4 16.76 1.50 -7.79
N TYR A 5 15.65 0.88 -8.20
CA TYR A 5 14.50 0.60 -7.34
C TYR A 5 14.45 -0.86 -6.91
N LYS A 6 14.18 -1.10 -5.62
CA LYS A 6 13.84 -2.42 -5.07
C LYS A 6 12.64 -2.31 -4.15
N LEU A 7 11.55 -3.01 -4.50
CA LEU A 7 10.32 -3.07 -3.71
C LEU A 7 10.31 -4.39 -2.94
N THR A 8 10.25 -4.33 -1.61
CA THR A 8 10.11 -5.51 -0.76
C THR A 8 8.70 -5.60 -0.17
N TYR A 9 8.03 -6.73 -0.41
CA TYR A 9 6.72 -7.05 0.17
C TYR A 9 6.53 -8.56 0.31
N PHE A 10 5.44 -8.98 0.95
CA PHE A 10 5.03 -10.38 0.92
C PHE A 10 4.72 -10.84 -0.50
N ASN A 11 4.74 -12.17 -0.73
CA ASN A 11 4.31 -12.77 -1.99
C ASN A 11 2.77 -12.77 -2.17
N VAL A 12 2.17 -11.59 -2.04
CA VAL A 12 0.76 -11.27 -2.30
C VAL A 12 0.68 -9.87 -2.93
N THR A 13 -0.49 -9.46 -3.41
CA THR A 13 -0.72 -8.11 -3.95
C THR A 13 -0.68 -7.07 -2.83
N GLY A 14 -1.72 -7.06 -1.98
CA GLY A 14 -1.85 -6.23 -0.79
C GLY A 14 -1.49 -4.76 -1.02
N ARG A 15 -0.80 -4.15 -0.05
CA ARG A 15 -0.43 -2.72 -0.08
C ARG A 15 0.70 -2.38 -1.05
N ALA A 16 1.38 -3.38 -1.63
CA ALA A 16 2.45 -3.15 -2.60
C ALA A 16 1.93 -3.05 -4.03
N GLU A 17 0.75 -3.59 -4.33
CA GLU A 17 0.24 -3.66 -5.69
C GLU A 17 0.10 -2.29 -6.39
N PRO A 18 -0.40 -1.22 -5.72
CA PRO A 18 -0.44 0.11 -6.34
C PRO A 18 0.94 0.61 -6.76
N ILE A 19 2.00 0.24 -6.01
CA ILE A 19 3.39 0.60 -6.33
C ILE A 19 3.87 -0.18 -7.56
N ARG A 20 3.55 -1.49 -7.63
CA ARG A 20 3.86 -2.32 -8.80
C ARG A 20 3.19 -1.78 -10.07
N TYR A 21 1.95 -1.35 -9.98
CA TYR A 21 1.22 -0.72 -11.09
C TYR A 21 1.87 0.58 -11.56
N LEU A 22 2.36 1.42 -10.64
CA LEU A 22 3.06 2.65 -11.01
C LEU A 22 4.35 2.37 -11.80
N PHE A 23 5.14 1.38 -11.37
CA PHE A 23 6.33 0.95 -12.12
C PHE A 23 5.98 0.41 -13.51
N ALA A 24 4.95 -0.46 -13.59
CA ALA A 24 4.49 -1.02 -14.85
C ALA A 24 3.98 0.06 -15.82
N TYR A 25 3.18 1.02 -15.32
CA TYR A 25 2.67 2.13 -16.11
C TYR A 25 3.80 3.00 -16.69
N ALA A 26 4.82 3.30 -15.88
CA ALA A 26 5.94 4.12 -16.28
C ALA A 26 6.97 3.39 -17.15
N GLY A 27 6.83 2.08 -17.36
CA GLY A 27 7.87 1.25 -17.98
C GLY A 27 9.19 1.27 -17.20
N GLN A 28 9.14 1.55 -15.90
CA GLN A 28 10.31 1.68 -15.05
C GLN A 28 10.68 0.32 -14.46
N GLU A 29 11.89 -0.15 -14.78
CA GLU A 29 12.44 -1.37 -14.20
C GLU A 29 12.69 -1.21 -12.68
N TYR A 30 12.39 -2.28 -11.94
CA TYR A 30 12.64 -2.38 -10.50
C TYR A 30 12.77 -3.86 -10.10
N GLU A 31 13.43 -4.12 -8.98
CA GLU A 31 13.45 -5.44 -8.35
C GLU A 31 12.17 -5.65 -7.50
N ASP A 32 11.31 -6.60 -7.87
CA ASP A 32 10.15 -7.04 -7.07
C ASP A 32 10.59 -8.15 -6.10
N HIS A 33 11.15 -7.75 -4.96
CA HIS A 33 11.65 -8.67 -3.94
C HIS A 33 10.52 -9.17 -3.05
N ARG A 34 10.03 -10.38 -3.34
CA ARG A 34 8.92 -11.02 -2.60
C ARG A 34 9.44 -11.95 -1.51
N ILE A 35 9.05 -11.69 -0.27
CA ILE A 35 9.43 -12.53 0.88
C ILE A 35 8.27 -13.44 1.31
N GLY A 36 8.62 -14.62 1.82
CA GLY A 36 7.68 -15.51 2.52
C GLY A 36 7.45 -15.10 3.98
N HIS A 37 6.44 -15.70 4.61
CA HIS A 37 6.10 -15.41 6.00
C HIS A 37 7.16 -15.87 6.99
N GLU A 38 7.91 -16.90 6.64
CA GLU A 38 9.02 -17.48 7.39
C GLU A 38 10.23 -16.52 7.51
N ALA A 39 10.47 -15.70 6.49
CA ALA A 39 11.55 -14.71 6.49
C ALA A 39 11.16 -13.41 7.22
N TRP A 40 9.86 -13.18 7.45
CA TRP A 40 9.36 -11.93 8.02
C TRP A 40 9.86 -11.61 9.44
N PRO A 41 9.96 -12.56 10.39
CA PRO A 41 10.45 -12.25 11.74
C PRO A 41 11.85 -11.61 11.73
N GLN A 42 12.74 -12.07 10.86
CA GLN A 42 14.09 -11.54 10.70
C GLN A 42 14.05 -10.17 10.00
N PHE A 43 13.27 -10.04 8.93
CA PHE A 43 13.13 -8.78 8.18
C PHE A 43 12.47 -7.67 8.99
N LYS A 44 11.55 -8.01 9.90
CA LYS A 44 10.72 -7.05 10.63
C LYS A 44 11.56 -6.06 11.44
N SER A 45 12.63 -6.54 12.10
CA SER A 45 13.55 -5.68 12.87
C SER A 45 14.35 -4.71 11.99
N GLU A 46 14.51 -5.01 10.70
CA GLU A 46 15.21 -4.16 9.75
C GLU A 46 14.30 -3.12 9.07
N THR A 47 12.99 -3.21 9.27
CA THR A 47 12.03 -2.25 8.70
C THR A 47 11.85 -1.05 9.63
N PRO A 48 11.75 0.20 9.11
CA PRO A 48 11.68 1.42 9.93
C PRO A 48 10.55 1.43 10.96
N PHE A 49 9.43 0.77 10.67
CA PHE A 49 8.24 0.76 11.53
C PHE A 49 7.72 -0.65 11.85
N GLY A 50 8.52 -1.69 11.61
CA GLY A 50 8.05 -3.08 11.77
C GLY A 50 6.95 -3.45 10.76
N LYS A 51 6.95 -2.85 9.57
CA LYS A 51 5.91 -2.97 8.54
C LYS A 51 6.50 -3.02 7.12
N LEU A 52 5.73 -3.62 6.22
CA LEU A 52 5.92 -3.60 4.77
C LEU A 52 4.76 -2.83 4.11
N PRO A 53 4.91 -2.28 2.90
CA PRO A 53 6.07 -2.38 2.00
C PRO A 53 7.26 -1.50 2.37
N ILE A 54 8.42 -1.84 1.79
CA ILE A 54 9.63 -1.02 1.77
C ILE A 54 10.03 -0.79 0.32
N LEU A 55 10.25 0.47 -0.04
CA LEU A 55 10.92 0.83 -1.28
C LEU A 55 12.35 1.28 -0.96
N GLU A 56 13.31 0.70 -1.66
CA GLU A 56 14.70 1.13 -1.65
C GLU A 56 15.01 1.87 -2.96
N ILE A 57 15.59 3.06 -2.84
CA ILE A 57 16.00 3.92 -3.95
C ILE A 57 17.48 4.23 -3.76
N ASP A 58 18.34 3.68 -4.62
CA ASP A 58 19.80 3.84 -4.53
C ASP A 58 20.36 3.56 -3.12
N GLY A 59 19.88 2.47 -2.49
CA GLY A 59 20.28 2.05 -1.14
C GLY A 59 19.55 2.75 0.01
N LYS A 60 18.73 3.79 -0.26
CA LYS A 60 17.95 4.49 0.76
C LYS A 60 16.57 3.87 0.90
N ARG A 61 16.21 3.43 2.11
CA ARG A 61 14.94 2.74 2.38
C ARG A 61 13.87 3.70 2.90
N VAL A 62 12.65 3.54 2.41
CA VAL A 62 11.45 4.23 2.87
C VAL A 62 10.28 3.24 3.00
N SER A 63 9.34 3.53 3.90
CA SER A 63 8.13 2.73 4.12
C SER A 63 6.87 3.59 3.89
N GLN A 64 5.69 3.02 4.14
CA GLN A 64 4.35 3.58 3.89
C GLN A 64 3.95 3.57 2.41
N SER A 65 3.04 2.66 2.05
CA SER A 65 2.64 2.42 0.66
C SER A 65 2.09 3.65 -0.04
N VAL A 66 1.26 4.44 0.64
CA VAL A 66 0.65 5.65 0.07
C VAL A 66 1.70 6.75 -0.17
N ALA A 67 2.63 6.95 0.77
CA ALA A 67 3.71 7.91 0.61
C ALA A 67 4.63 7.53 -0.55
N ILE A 68 4.97 6.24 -0.68
CA ILE A 68 5.74 5.70 -1.79
C ILE A 68 5.01 5.91 -3.13
N ALA A 69 3.72 5.56 -3.19
CA ALA A 69 2.90 5.70 -4.39
C ALA A 69 2.82 7.17 -4.84
N ARG A 70 2.59 8.10 -3.91
CA ARG A 70 2.59 9.55 -4.20
C ARG A 70 3.94 10.04 -4.73
N TYR A 71 5.04 9.61 -4.13
CA TYR A 71 6.39 9.94 -4.60
C TYR A 71 6.62 9.46 -6.05
N LEU A 72 6.32 8.19 -6.33
CA LEU A 72 6.48 7.62 -7.67
C LEU A 72 5.53 8.26 -8.68
N ALA A 73 4.28 8.52 -8.31
CA ALA A 73 3.34 9.23 -9.16
C ALA A 73 3.88 10.60 -9.57
N LYS A 74 4.53 11.33 -8.63
CA LYS A 74 5.23 12.57 -8.97
C LYS A 74 6.41 12.35 -9.92
N GLN A 75 7.25 11.33 -9.70
CA GLN A 75 8.39 11.03 -10.58
C GLN A 75 7.95 10.64 -12.00
N PHE A 76 6.80 9.98 -12.13
CA PHE A 76 6.28 9.49 -13.40
C PHE A 76 5.26 10.42 -14.07
N GLY A 77 5.08 11.64 -13.56
CA GLY A 77 4.17 12.63 -14.14
C GLY A 77 2.69 12.28 -14.03
N LEU A 78 2.31 11.50 -13.01
CA LEU A 78 0.94 11.05 -12.71
C LEU A 78 0.27 11.83 -11.57
N LEU A 79 1.00 12.71 -10.90
CA LEU A 79 0.40 13.59 -9.89
C LEU A 79 -0.42 14.70 -10.56
N GLY A 80 -1.39 15.27 -9.84
CA GLY A 80 -2.18 16.41 -10.31
C GLY A 80 -1.32 17.57 -10.80
N LYS A 81 -1.84 18.35 -11.76
CA LYS A 81 -1.10 19.43 -12.44
C LYS A 81 -0.79 20.61 -11.53
N ASN A 82 -1.48 20.71 -10.41
CA ASN A 82 -1.34 21.75 -9.40
C ASN A 82 -1.66 21.19 -8.01
N ASP A 83 -1.41 21.99 -6.97
CA ASP A 83 -1.59 21.58 -5.58
C ASP A 83 -3.04 21.19 -5.25
N TRP A 84 -4.02 21.80 -5.91
CA TRP A 84 -5.43 21.46 -5.69
C TRP A 84 -5.79 20.09 -6.25
N GLU A 85 -5.37 19.77 -7.47
CA GLU A 85 -5.59 18.44 -8.05
C GLU A 85 -4.83 17.35 -7.27
N ALA A 86 -3.62 17.64 -6.80
CA ALA A 86 -2.88 16.72 -5.92
C ALA A 86 -3.60 16.49 -4.59
N LEU A 87 -4.13 17.56 -3.98
CA LEU A 87 -4.94 17.47 -2.76
C LEU A 87 -6.21 16.63 -2.95
N GLN A 88 -6.89 16.75 -4.10
CA GLN A 88 -8.06 15.93 -4.40
C GLN A 88 -7.71 14.44 -4.48
N ALA A 89 -6.58 14.09 -5.11
CA ALA A 89 -6.09 12.71 -5.15
C ALA A 89 -5.75 12.20 -3.74
N ASP A 90 -5.07 13.02 -2.94
CA ASP A 90 -4.71 12.66 -1.57
C ASP A 90 -5.95 12.44 -0.70
N SER A 91 -6.93 13.34 -0.77
CA SER A 91 -8.18 13.21 -0.03
C SER A 91 -8.94 11.92 -0.38
N LEU A 92 -8.95 11.52 -1.66
CA LEU A 92 -9.59 10.28 -2.09
C LEU A 92 -8.85 9.05 -1.57
N ILE A 93 -7.52 9.05 -1.64
CA ILE A 93 -6.69 7.93 -1.19
C ILE A 93 -6.76 7.77 0.33
N ASP A 94 -6.77 8.87 1.09
CA ASP A 94 -6.90 8.83 2.55
C ASP A 94 -8.30 8.35 2.95
N ALA A 95 -9.36 8.80 2.27
CA ALA A 95 -10.71 8.26 2.48
C ALA A 95 -10.78 6.75 2.19
N LEU A 96 -10.15 6.28 1.12
CA LEU A 96 -10.03 4.84 0.84
C LEU A 96 -9.29 4.12 1.97
N GLY A 97 -8.23 4.71 2.51
CA GLY A 97 -7.50 4.20 3.67
C GLY A 97 -8.38 4.04 4.92
N ASP A 98 -9.28 5.00 5.19
CA ASP A 98 -10.25 4.92 6.28
C ASP A 98 -11.27 3.78 6.06
N TYR A 99 -11.74 3.60 4.82
CA TYR A 99 -12.61 2.48 4.47
C TYR A 99 -11.90 1.12 4.60
N GLU A 100 -10.65 1.01 4.14
CA GLU A 100 -9.83 -0.19 4.32
C GLU A 100 -9.62 -0.51 5.80
N ALA A 101 -9.36 0.50 6.63
CA ALA A 101 -9.18 0.32 8.06
C ALA A 101 -10.47 -0.19 8.73
N CYS A 102 -11.63 0.35 8.34
CA CYS A 102 -12.93 -0.17 8.76
C CYS A 102 -13.13 -1.62 8.30
N GLY A 103 -12.91 -1.92 7.02
CA GLY A 103 -13.04 -3.26 6.45
C GLY A 103 -12.14 -4.28 7.16
N MET A 104 -10.90 -3.90 7.49
CA MET A 104 -9.98 -4.78 8.22
C MET A 104 -10.43 -5.05 9.65
N ARG A 105 -11.07 -4.09 10.33
CA ARG A 105 -11.65 -4.32 11.66
C ARG A 105 -12.80 -5.32 11.59
N LEU A 106 -13.64 -5.24 10.56
CA LEU A 106 -14.74 -6.18 10.34
C LEU A 106 -14.21 -7.58 10.00
N PHE A 107 -13.18 -7.67 9.15
CA PHE A 107 -12.56 -8.95 8.78
C PHE A 107 -11.92 -9.67 9.97
N LYS A 108 -11.38 -8.90 10.93
CA LYS A 108 -10.77 -9.42 12.17
C LYS A 108 -11.74 -9.49 13.35
N GLU A 109 -13.03 -9.21 13.14
CA GLU A 109 -14.02 -9.33 14.20
C GLU A 109 -14.22 -10.81 14.54
N GLU A 110 -14.07 -11.15 15.81
CA GLU A 110 -14.24 -12.52 16.31
C GLU A 110 -15.54 -12.68 17.10
N ASN A 111 -16.20 -11.57 17.49
CA ASN A 111 -17.44 -11.62 18.22
C ASN A 111 -18.59 -12.10 17.31
N PRO A 112 -19.21 -13.26 17.61
CA PRO A 112 -20.25 -13.85 16.75
C PRO A 112 -21.49 -12.96 16.59
N GLU A 113 -21.88 -12.22 17.63
CA GLU A 113 -23.06 -11.34 17.60
C GLU A 113 -22.85 -10.14 16.66
N LYS A 114 -21.65 -9.55 16.72
CA LYS A 114 -21.28 -8.45 15.82
C LYS A 114 -21.19 -8.92 14.38
N ILE A 115 -20.56 -10.08 14.13
CA ILE A 115 -20.49 -10.68 12.78
C ILE A 115 -21.90 -10.93 12.24
N ALA A 116 -22.81 -11.48 13.05
CA ALA A 116 -24.21 -11.71 12.65
C ALA A 116 -24.95 -10.40 12.35
N ALA A 117 -24.76 -9.36 13.16
CA ALA A 117 -25.34 -8.04 12.93
C ALA A 117 -24.82 -7.38 11.64
N ILE A 118 -23.52 -7.50 11.35
CA ILE A 118 -22.90 -7.01 10.11
C ILE A 118 -23.49 -7.74 8.90
N LYS A 119 -23.56 -9.08 8.94
CA LYS A 119 -24.14 -9.89 7.85
C LYS A 119 -25.61 -9.53 7.59
N LYS A 120 -26.40 -9.39 8.67
CA LYS A 120 -27.81 -8.98 8.56
C LYS A 120 -27.96 -7.58 7.99
N ARG A 121 -27.09 -6.63 8.35
CA ARG A 121 -27.13 -5.27 7.79
C ARG A 121 -26.69 -5.24 6.33
N ALA A 122 -25.71 -6.06 5.95
CA ALA A 122 -25.27 -6.20 4.57
C ALA A 122 -26.34 -6.81 3.65
N SER A 123 -27.17 -7.73 4.15
CA SER A 123 -28.25 -8.35 3.37
C SER A 123 -29.46 -7.45 3.10
N VAL A 124 -29.53 -6.26 3.71
CA VAL A 124 -30.61 -5.26 3.50
C VAL A 124 -30.10 -3.99 2.82
N LEU A 125 -28.81 -3.93 2.44
CA LEU A 125 -28.31 -2.89 1.56
C LEU A 125 -28.80 -3.19 0.12
N PRO A 126 -29.38 -2.21 -0.59
CA PRO A 126 -29.90 -2.38 -1.94
C PRO A 126 -28.80 -2.68 -2.97
#